data_AF-A0A1J5LA37-F1
#
_entry.id   AF-A0A1J5LA37-F1
#
_cell.length_a   1.000
_cell.length_b   1.000
_cell.length_c   1.000
_cell.angle_alpha   90.00
_cell.angle_beta   90.00
_cell.angle_gamma   90.00
#
_symmetry.space_group_name_H-M   'P 1'
#
loop_
_entity.id
_entity.type
_entity.pdbx_description
1 polymer ?
#
loop_
_entity_poly.entity_id
_entity_poly.type
_entity_poly.pdbx_seq_one_letter_code
_entity_poly.pdbx_strand_id
1 'polypeptide(L)'
;MHNLTEKLCLPLFLVLLSFLSQSSSFAQVGIGTRDPQTTLDVNGTFAVRGLIENDTINTVMVVDTSTHEVHYRNLKSLHYNMWPSGGDDAVVLTELLEQANGVEPFLVNMAPGMYYFNTSVTNFKNNVIIKGNGSNINSTFVGELFYLNQKIGIEIKDVNFHSSNSGSSYAQNRMDGDKAIKAYKTKDILISGCKFQGFLDTAIDMYNHTGDKLHQANRIVNNIFNECWGGATIWYNSEYGILSNNIFKQCRYAILNNSGNWNLSGNITVKCRAALISQNVVGDTNFAVGGNLNHGNYSGNSFNHCGNGFWNSSVTEMTVGSSVVDITGIYFKGIISPQISGGSIWFTDIYLEDTNATYGMVITGCTIATSNINAVGTSTLDLYGNRMYNVSTSGAVVIH
;
A
#
# COMPACT_ATOMS: atom_id res chain seq x y z
N MET A 1 -35.68 35.19 -78.28
CA MET A 1 -36.37 34.73 -77.05
C MET A 1 -35.69 33.45 -76.59
N HIS A 2 -35.64 33.21 -75.27
CA HIS A 2 -35.13 32.01 -74.58
C HIS A 2 -33.97 31.20 -75.20
N ASN A 3 -32.85 31.17 -74.48
CA ASN A 3 -32.47 29.91 -73.82
C ASN A 3 -31.83 30.17 -72.46
N LEU A 4 -31.89 29.20 -71.55
CA LEU A 4 -31.27 29.27 -70.23
C LEU A 4 -29.90 28.58 -70.26
N THR A 5 -28.97 29.04 -69.43
CA THR A 5 -27.94 28.28 -68.68
C THR A 5 -26.93 29.28 -68.10
N GLU A 6 -26.30 29.08 -66.93
CA GLU A 6 -26.79 28.41 -65.72
C GLU A 6 -26.02 28.97 -64.51
N LYS A 7 -26.57 28.95 -63.31
CA LYS A 7 -25.82 29.29 -62.08
C LYS A 7 -25.28 28.03 -61.44
N LEU A 8 -23.96 27.89 -61.36
CA LEU A 8 -23.30 27.01 -60.38
C LEU A 8 -22.41 27.83 -59.42
N CYS A 9 -22.00 27.21 -58.32
CA CYS A 9 -21.67 27.90 -57.07
C CYS A 9 -20.18 28.18 -56.82
N LEU A 10 -19.96 29.17 -55.93
CA LEU A 10 -18.98 29.31 -54.83
C LEU A 10 -17.80 28.31 -54.67
N PRO A 11 -16.69 28.67 -53.95
CA PRO A 11 -16.25 30.02 -53.54
C PRO A 11 -14.71 30.27 -53.60
N LEU A 12 -14.33 31.52 -53.27
CA LEU A 12 -13.13 31.94 -52.52
C LEU A 12 -12.09 30.87 -52.09
N PHE A 13 -10.93 30.81 -52.77
CA PHE A 13 -9.63 30.50 -52.12
C PHE A 13 -8.39 30.93 -52.95
N LEU A 14 -8.22 32.23 -53.21
CA LEU A 14 -7.16 32.77 -54.09
C LEU A 14 -5.97 33.44 -53.36
N VAL A 15 -5.51 32.89 -52.22
CA VAL A 15 -4.27 33.34 -51.56
C VAL A 15 -3.52 32.15 -50.94
N LEU A 16 -2.63 31.49 -51.70
CA LEU A 16 -1.46 30.76 -51.16
C LEU A 16 -0.37 30.35 -52.18
N LEU A 17 -0.48 30.73 -53.47
CA LEU A 17 0.31 30.11 -54.55
C LEU A 17 1.77 30.61 -54.71
N SER A 18 2.40 31.14 -53.65
CA SER A 18 3.67 31.89 -53.73
C SER A 18 4.78 31.47 -52.76
N PHE A 19 4.63 30.36 -52.02
CA PHE A 19 5.58 29.97 -50.95
C PHE A 19 6.13 28.53 -51.03
N LEU A 20 5.77 27.76 -52.07
CA LEU A 20 6.25 26.39 -52.28
C LEU A 20 6.90 26.28 -53.66
N SER A 21 8.20 26.00 -53.69
CA SER A 21 8.88 25.47 -54.89
C SER A 21 9.08 23.97 -54.72
N GLN A 22 8.38 23.19 -55.54
CA GLN A 22 8.64 21.76 -55.68
C GLN A 22 9.84 21.58 -56.63
N SER A 23 10.81 20.73 -56.26
CA SER A 23 11.82 20.30 -57.22
C SER A 23 11.21 19.33 -58.23
N SER A 24 11.89 19.05 -59.35
CA SER A 24 11.40 18.09 -60.35
C SER A 24 11.45 16.62 -59.89
N SER A 25 11.83 16.37 -58.62
CA SER A 25 11.62 15.09 -57.95
C SER A 25 10.53 15.25 -56.87
N PHE A 26 9.57 14.32 -56.83
CA PHE A 26 8.47 14.33 -55.85
C PHE A 26 8.90 14.01 -54.39
N ALA A 27 10.20 14.10 -54.08
CA ALA A 27 10.79 13.65 -52.82
C ALA A 27 11.28 14.79 -51.91
N GLN A 28 11.16 16.06 -52.32
CA GLN A 28 11.73 17.22 -51.63
C GLN A 28 10.76 18.40 -51.64
N VAL A 29 10.57 19.03 -50.46
CA VAL A 29 9.72 20.22 -50.28
C VAL A 29 10.55 21.37 -49.73
N GLY A 30 10.62 22.47 -50.49
CA GLY A 30 11.26 23.71 -50.05
C GLY A 30 10.26 24.73 -49.51
N ILE A 31 10.51 25.23 -48.30
CA ILE A 31 9.82 26.39 -47.71
C ILE A 31 10.83 27.53 -47.59
N GLY A 32 10.68 28.57 -48.42
CA GLY A 32 11.60 29.73 -48.46
C GLY A 32 12.96 29.47 -49.12
N THR A 33 13.37 28.21 -49.32
CA THR A 33 14.44 27.84 -50.27
C THR A 33 13.87 27.69 -51.68
N ARG A 34 14.75 27.70 -52.70
CA ARG A 34 14.41 27.42 -54.11
C ARG A 34 15.01 26.12 -54.65
N ASP A 35 15.92 25.50 -53.88
CA ASP A 35 16.69 24.32 -54.29
C ASP A 35 16.83 23.40 -53.07
N PRO A 36 15.74 22.71 -52.66
CA PRO A 36 15.69 21.95 -51.41
C PRO A 36 16.62 20.73 -51.47
N GLN A 37 17.65 20.70 -50.63
CA GLN A 37 18.65 19.60 -50.67
C GLN A 37 18.17 18.34 -49.93
N THR A 38 17.16 18.46 -49.07
CA THR A 38 16.59 17.39 -48.25
C THR A 38 15.08 17.23 -48.48
N THR A 39 14.46 16.20 -47.90
CA THR A 39 13.02 15.94 -48.03
C THR A 39 12.14 17.10 -47.54
N LEU A 40 12.59 17.83 -46.52
CA LEU A 40 12.00 19.09 -46.08
C LEU A 40 13.13 20.07 -45.75
N ASP A 41 13.21 21.16 -46.51
CA ASP A 41 14.23 22.19 -46.40
C ASP A 41 13.54 23.54 -46.12
N VAL A 42 13.91 24.20 -45.01
CA VAL A 42 13.26 25.41 -44.52
C VAL A 42 14.29 26.51 -44.33
N ASN A 43 14.28 27.49 -45.23
CA ASN A 43 15.17 28.66 -45.18
C ASN A 43 14.58 29.71 -44.22
N GLY A 44 14.70 29.46 -42.92
CA GLY A 44 14.20 30.33 -41.85
C GLY A 44 13.85 29.55 -40.58
N THR A 45 13.25 30.23 -39.60
CA THR A 45 12.83 29.58 -38.35
C THR A 45 11.55 28.76 -38.55
N PHE A 46 11.66 27.44 -38.53
CA PHE A 46 10.49 26.55 -38.56
C PHE A 46 9.79 26.52 -37.20
N ALA A 47 8.63 27.17 -37.10
CA ALA A 47 7.86 27.31 -35.86
C ALA A 47 6.64 26.37 -35.82
N VAL A 48 6.81 25.18 -35.25
CA VAL A 48 5.70 24.23 -35.00
C VAL A 48 4.83 24.78 -33.86
N ARG A 49 3.60 25.20 -34.18
CA ARG A 49 2.61 25.68 -33.18
C ARG A 49 1.77 24.58 -32.53
N GLY A 50 1.93 23.34 -32.97
CA GLY A 50 1.30 22.16 -32.39
C GLY A 50 1.58 20.94 -33.26
N LEU A 51 1.79 19.80 -32.61
CA LEU A 51 1.67 18.48 -33.24
C LEU A 51 0.26 17.98 -32.93
N ILE A 52 -0.46 17.50 -33.94
CA ILE A 52 -1.71 16.77 -33.71
C ILE A 52 -1.31 15.31 -33.46
N GLU A 53 -1.56 14.84 -32.24
CA GLU A 53 -1.20 13.48 -31.84
C GLU A 53 -2.04 12.43 -32.57
N ASN A 54 -1.44 11.25 -32.72
CA ASN A 54 -2.07 10.02 -33.17
C ASN A 54 -1.56 8.94 -32.20
N ASP A 55 -2.46 8.12 -31.65
CA ASP A 55 -2.27 7.29 -30.44
C ASP A 55 -1.29 6.11 -30.59
N THR A 56 -0.35 6.18 -31.54
CA THR A 56 0.58 5.12 -31.95
C THR A 56 2.05 5.41 -31.65
N ILE A 57 2.40 6.62 -31.21
CA ILE A 57 3.79 7.06 -31.01
C ILE A 57 4.35 6.55 -29.67
N ASN A 58 5.25 5.57 -29.74
CA ASN A 58 5.97 5.01 -28.58
C ASN A 58 7.24 5.81 -28.19
N THR A 59 7.41 7.04 -28.68
CA THR A 59 8.62 7.86 -28.50
C THR A 59 8.32 9.34 -28.34
N VAL A 60 8.65 9.94 -27.19
CA VAL A 60 8.61 11.41 -27.03
C VAL A 60 9.83 12.05 -27.67
N MET A 61 9.59 13.08 -28.48
CA MET A 61 10.62 13.98 -28.99
C MET A 61 11.05 14.94 -27.88
N VAL A 62 12.31 14.87 -27.47
CA VAL A 62 12.94 15.79 -26.52
C VAL A 62 13.97 16.61 -27.27
N VAL A 63 13.73 17.92 -27.36
CA VAL A 63 14.73 18.87 -27.87
C VAL A 63 15.66 19.25 -26.74
N ASP A 64 16.95 18.98 -26.89
CA ASP A 64 17.97 19.49 -25.97
C ASP A 64 18.29 20.95 -26.36
N THR A 65 17.94 21.89 -25.48
CA THR A 65 18.11 23.33 -25.73
C THR A 65 19.54 23.83 -25.57
N SER A 66 20.48 22.97 -25.12
CA SER A 66 21.90 23.29 -25.03
C SER A 66 22.68 22.83 -26.27
N THR A 67 22.39 21.64 -26.79
CA THR A 67 23.02 21.09 -28.01
C THR A 67 22.27 21.43 -29.28
N HIS A 68 20.99 21.82 -29.19
CA HIS A 68 20.03 21.95 -30.29
C HIS A 68 19.71 20.61 -31.00
N GLU A 69 20.04 19.47 -30.36
CA GLU A 69 19.73 18.14 -30.90
C GLU A 69 18.31 17.68 -30.56
N VAL A 70 17.76 16.83 -31.43
CA VAL A 70 16.42 16.24 -31.28
C VAL A 70 16.56 14.76 -30.92
N HIS A 71 16.31 14.41 -29.67
CA HIS A 71 16.40 13.04 -29.16
C HIS A 71 15.02 12.39 -29.09
N TYR A 72 14.90 11.15 -29.58
CA TYR A 72 13.68 10.34 -29.43
C TYR A 72 13.81 9.43 -28.21
N ARG A 73 13.08 9.73 -27.13
CA ARG A 73 13.03 8.89 -25.92
C ARG A 73 11.92 7.85 -26.03
N ASN A 74 12.30 6.58 -26.03
CA ASN A 74 11.37 5.45 -26.06
C ASN A 74 10.53 5.40 -24.76
N LEU A 75 9.21 5.52 -24.88
CA LEU A 75 8.27 5.61 -23.74
C LEU A 75 8.10 4.30 -22.96
N LYS A 76 8.66 3.18 -23.44
CA LYS A 76 8.53 1.86 -22.82
C LYS A 76 9.05 1.77 -21.38
N SER A 77 9.84 2.73 -20.91
CA SER A 77 10.20 2.90 -19.50
C SER A 77 9.83 4.32 -19.02
N LEU A 78 8.54 4.56 -18.81
CA LEU A 78 8.01 5.85 -18.37
C LEU A 78 8.34 6.09 -16.88
N HIS A 79 9.53 6.64 -16.63
CA HIS A 79 9.95 7.10 -15.30
C HIS A 79 9.27 8.44 -14.97
N TYR A 80 8.15 8.40 -14.26
CA TYR A 80 7.46 9.63 -13.88
C TYR A 80 8.10 10.25 -12.64
N ASN A 81 8.88 11.31 -12.82
CA ASN A 81 9.49 12.09 -11.73
C ASN A 81 8.52 13.20 -11.30
N MET A 82 7.92 13.06 -10.12
CA MET A 82 6.89 13.98 -9.62
C MET A 82 7.50 15.25 -8.97
N TRP A 83 8.18 16.06 -9.77
CA TRP A 83 8.60 17.41 -9.36
C TRP A 83 7.42 18.39 -9.47
N PRO A 84 7.12 19.21 -8.45
CA PRO A 84 6.17 20.30 -8.61
C PRO A 84 6.72 21.34 -9.59
N SER A 85 5.87 21.85 -10.48
CA SER A 85 6.12 23.12 -11.17
C SER A 85 6.19 24.23 -10.11
N GLY A 86 7.22 25.09 -10.18
CA GLY A 86 7.61 25.97 -9.08
C GLY A 86 6.49 26.86 -8.52
N GLY A 87 5.93 26.44 -7.39
CA GLY A 87 4.85 27.05 -6.62
C GLY A 87 4.47 26.12 -5.46
N ASP A 88 3.59 26.56 -4.55
CA ASP A 88 3.08 25.74 -3.43
C ASP A 88 1.99 24.73 -3.89
N ASP A 89 2.06 24.29 -5.14
CA ASP A 89 1.03 23.48 -5.80
C ASP A 89 1.06 22.03 -5.31
N ALA A 90 -0.01 21.63 -4.61
CA ALA A 90 -0.22 20.27 -4.14
C ALA A 90 -0.42 19.31 -5.34
N VAL A 91 0.58 18.47 -5.62
CA VAL A 91 0.52 17.50 -6.72
C VAL A 91 -0.46 16.37 -6.38
N VAL A 92 -1.56 16.30 -7.13
CA VAL A 92 -2.59 15.25 -7.00
C VAL A 92 -2.08 13.94 -7.59
N LEU A 93 -1.98 12.90 -6.75
CA LEU A 93 -1.36 11.62 -7.14
C LEU A 93 -2.25 10.75 -8.05
N THR A 94 -3.57 10.86 -7.94
CA THR A 94 -4.53 9.94 -8.60
C THR A 94 -4.44 9.97 -10.13
N GLU A 95 -4.31 11.15 -10.75
CA GLU A 95 -4.36 11.32 -12.21
C GLU A 95 -3.19 10.64 -12.96
N LEU A 96 -2.07 10.42 -12.29
CA LEU A 96 -0.83 9.92 -12.89
C LEU A 96 -0.78 8.39 -12.98
N LEU A 97 -1.50 7.70 -12.10
CA LEU A 97 -1.43 6.23 -11.97
C LEU A 97 -2.40 5.50 -12.92
N GLU A 98 -3.37 6.21 -13.47
CA GLU A 98 -4.29 5.68 -14.49
C GLU A 98 -3.60 5.51 -15.86
N GLN A 99 -2.48 6.17 -16.13
CA GLN A 99 -1.85 6.19 -17.47
C GLN A 99 -0.94 4.98 -17.79
N ALA A 100 -0.56 4.17 -16.81
CA ALA A 100 0.38 3.07 -17.02
C ALA A 100 -0.16 2.00 -18.00
N ASN A 101 0.67 1.49 -18.92
CA ASN A 101 0.30 0.34 -19.76
C ASN A 101 0.92 -0.94 -19.17
N GLY A 102 0.09 -1.71 -18.45
CA GLY A 102 0.48 -2.74 -17.47
C GLY A 102 1.06 -4.05 -18.03
N VAL A 103 1.99 -3.96 -18.98
CA VAL A 103 2.83 -5.06 -19.48
C VAL A 103 4.21 -5.03 -18.79
N GLU A 104 4.76 -3.84 -18.58
CA GLU A 104 6.07 -3.60 -17.96
C GLU A 104 5.94 -2.94 -16.57
N PRO A 105 6.97 -2.99 -15.70
CA PRO A 105 6.95 -2.29 -14.43
C PRO A 105 6.88 -0.76 -14.57
N PHE A 106 5.85 -0.15 -13.99
CA PHE A 106 5.64 1.31 -14.05
C PHE A 106 6.26 1.99 -12.83
N LEU A 107 7.31 2.80 -13.04
CA LEU A 107 8.05 3.45 -11.96
C LEU A 107 7.58 4.89 -11.71
N VAL A 108 6.91 5.09 -10.58
CA VAL A 108 6.64 6.42 -10.00
C VAL A 108 7.79 6.78 -9.06
N ASN A 109 8.42 7.93 -9.31
CA ASN A 109 9.52 8.45 -8.51
C ASN A 109 9.12 9.80 -7.91
N MET A 110 8.80 9.80 -6.62
CA MET A 110 8.34 10.99 -5.90
C MET A 110 9.54 11.90 -5.56
N ALA A 111 9.36 13.21 -5.56
CA ALA A 111 10.41 14.14 -5.19
C ALA A 111 10.74 14.01 -3.69
N PRO A 112 12.02 13.93 -3.29
CA PRO A 112 12.39 13.63 -1.91
C PRO A 112 11.80 14.62 -0.89
N GLY A 113 11.19 14.10 0.18
CA GLY A 113 10.62 14.90 1.27
C GLY A 113 9.33 15.68 0.94
N MET A 114 8.92 15.78 -0.33
CA MET A 114 7.76 16.57 -0.76
C MET A 114 6.43 16.06 -0.17
N TYR A 115 5.47 16.96 -0.01
CA TYR A 115 4.11 16.66 0.41
C TYR A 115 3.19 16.47 -0.79
N TYR A 116 2.43 15.38 -0.76
CA TYR A 116 1.42 15.01 -1.74
C TYR A 116 0.08 14.83 -1.02
N PHE A 117 -1.00 15.22 -1.68
CA PHE A 117 -2.33 15.22 -1.09
C PHE A 117 -3.25 14.31 -1.91
N ASN A 118 -3.72 13.24 -1.27
CA ASN A 118 -4.72 12.36 -1.85
C ASN A 118 -6.11 12.94 -1.56
N THR A 119 -6.75 13.44 -2.60
CA THR A 119 -8.15 13.94 -2.59
C THR A 119 -9.17 12.84 -2.90
N SER A 120 -8.70 11.66 -3.33
CA SER A 120 -9.51 10.50 -3.68
C SER A 120 -8.72 9.19 -3.46
N VAL A 121 -9.44 8.07 -3.46
CA VAL A 121 -8.86 6.72 -3.36
C VAL A 121 -8.03 6.42 -4.62
N THR A 122 -6.73 6.20 -4.47
CA THR A 122 -5.86 5.84 -5.60
C THR A 122 -5.97 4.35 -5.91
N ASN A 123 -6.30 4.01 -7.15
CA ASN A 123 -6.37 2.64 -7.67
C ASN A 123 -5.22 2.40 -8.66
N PHE A 124 -4.53 1.27 -8.51
CA PHE A 124 -3.28 0.99 -9.22
C PHE A 124 -3.49 0.07 -10.42
N LYS A 125 -2.62 0.13 -11.41
CA LYS A 125 -2.44 -0.97 -12.38
C LYS A 125 -1.43 -1.99 -11.82
N ASN A 126 -1.29 -3.16 -12.44
CA ASN A 126 -0.31 -4.15 -11.99
C ASN A 126 1.13 -3.67 -12.26
N ASN A 127 2.09 -4.24 -11.54
CA ASN A 127 3.53 -3.99 -11.69
C ASN A 127 3.94 -2.53 -11.40
N VAL A 128 3.20 -1.78 -10.58
CA VAL A 128 3.58 -0.41 -10.20
C VAL A 128 4.60 -0.42 -9.07
N ILE A 129 5.69 0.33 -9.24
CA ILE A 129 6.73 0.59 -8.24
C ILE A 129 6.67 2.06 -7.85
N ILE A 130 6.39 2.36 -6.58
CA ILE A 130 6.46 3.70 -6.01
C ILE A 130 7.75 3.83 -5.20
N LYS A 131 8.60 4.79 -5.58
CA LYS A 131 9.72 5.28 -4.74
C LYS A 131 9.31 6.61 -4.12
N GLY A 132 9.00 6.58 -2.83
CA GLY A 132 8.66 7.76 -2.04
C GLY A 132 9.84 8.69 -1.78
N ASN A 133 11.06 8.15 -1.65
CA ASN A 133 12.27 8.91 -1.35
C ASN A 133 12.12 9.79 -0.08
N GLY A 134 11.32 9.34 0.89
CA GLY A 134 10.98 10.09 2.10
C GLY A 134 9.87 11.13 1.93
N SER A 135 9.11 11.10 0.83
CA SER A 135 7.90 11.93 0.63
C SER A 135 6.83 11.69 1.69
N ASN A 136 5.88 12.63 1.78
CA ASN A 136 4.71 12.55 2.64
C ASN A 136 3.45 12.44 1.77
N ILE A 137 2.57 11.47 2.05
CA ILE A 137 1.22 11.41 1.49
C ILE A 137 0.23 11.67 2.62
N ASN A 138 -0.48 12.78 2.52
CA ASN A 138 -1.52 13.19 3.44
C ASN A 138 -2.89 12.85 2.83
N SER A 139 -3.82 12.34 3.64
CA SER A 139 -5.23 12.33 3.26
C SER A 139 -5.85 13.72 3.38
N THR A 140 -6.82 14.05 2.52
CA THR A 140 -7.77 15.15 2.74
C THR A 140 -9.22 14.67 2.94
N PHE A 141 -9.43 13.36 3.10
CA PHE A 141 -10.75 12.73 3.24
C PHE A 141 -10.72 11.58 4.26
N VAL A 142 -11.87 10.92 4.46
CA VAL A 142 -11.98 9.69 5.25
C VAL A 142 -12.19 8.51 4.30
N GLY A 143 -11.24 7.58 4.28
CA GLY A 143 -11.24 6.43 3.37
C GLY A 143 -9.82 5.94 3.08
N GLU A 144 -9.71 4.80 2.40
CA GLU A 144 -8.40 4.23 2.08
C GLU A 144 -7.61 5.12 1.09
N LEU A 145 -6.38 5.52 1.44
CA LEU A 145 -5.53 6.28 0.52
C LEU A 145 -5.27 5.50 -0.77
N PHE A 146 -4.82 4.24 -0.63
CA PHE A 146 -4.53 3.33 -1.74
C PHE A 146 -5.43 2.08 -1.66
N TYR A 147 -6.15 1.76 -2.75
CA TYR A 147 -6.93 0.52 -2.89
C TYR A 147 -6.32 -0.43 -3.93
N LEU A 148 -5.75 -1.52 -3.42
CA LEU A 148 -5.13 -2.59 -4.20
C LEU A 148 -6.14 -3.74 -4.41
N ASN A 149 -7.16 -3.52 -5.24
CA ASN A 149 -8.13 -4.55 -5.63
C ASN A 149 -7.54 -5.49 -6.70
N GLN A 150 -7.26 -6.75 -6.33
CA GLN A 150 -6.76 -7.83 -7.21
C GLN A 150 -5.48 -7.47 -7.97
N LYS A 151 -4.60 -6.70 -7.33
CA LYS A 151 -3.34 -6.22 -7.91
C LYS A 151 -2.21 -7.23 -7.76
N ILE A 152 -1.31 -7.22 -8.73
CA ILE A 152 -0.11 -8.06 -8.78
C ILE A 152 1.14 -7.18 -8.89
N GLY A 153 2.20 -7.50 -8.14
CA GLY A 153 3.54 -6.93 -8.33
C GLY A 153 3.67 -5.47 -7.92
N ILE A 154 2.96 -5.02 -6.88
CA ILE A 154 3.00 -3.63 -6.43
C ILE A 154 4.09 -3.44 -5.37
N GLU A 155 5.05 -2.56 -5.63
CA GLU A 155 6.05 -2.15 -4.64
C GLU A 155 5.78 -0.72 -4.16
N ILE A 156 5.79 -0.49 -2.86
CA ILE A 156 5.65 0.83 -2.21
C ILE A 156 6.81 0.99 -1.24
N LYS A 157 7.70 1.94 -1.53
CA LYS A 157 8.98 2.10 -0.82
C LYS A 157 9.17 3.51 -0.30
N ASP A 158 9.60 3.64 0.96
CA ASP A 158 10.07 4.89 1.57
C ASP A 158 9.07 6.07 1.54
N VAL A 159 7.79 5.80 1.76
CA VAL A 159 6.69 6.80 1.84
C VAL A 159 6.27 7.03 3.31
N ASN A 160 6.04 8.27 3.71
CA ASN A 160 5.39 8.60 5.00
C ASN A 160 3.90 8.87 4.76
N PHE A 161 3.01 8.00 5.26
CA PHE A 161 1.57 8.17 5.17
C PHE A 161 1.01 8.79 6.46
N HIS A 162 0.18 9.82 6.31
CA HIS A 162 -0.49 10.50 7.43
C HIS A 162 -2.01 10.57 7.20
N SER A 163 -2.79 10.23 8.22
CA SER A 163 -4.24 10.43 8.22
C SER A 163 -4.61 11.90 8.25
N SER A 164 -5.75 12.25 7.62
CA SER A 164 -6.41 13.56 7.76
C SER A 164 -6.88 13.84 9.20
N ASN A 165 -7.05 12.78 9.99
CA ASN A 165 -7.61 12.81 11.33
C ASN A 165 -6.55 12.71 12.44
N SER A 166 -5.26 12.94 12.14
CA SER A 166 -4.14 12.82 13.09
C SER A 166 -4.14 13.95 14.15
N GLY A 167 -5.15 13.96 15.02
CA GLY A 167 -5.54 15.07 15.89
C GLY A 167 -5.48 14.78 17.39
N SER A 168 -4.38 14.18 17.85
CA SER A 168 -3.83 14.20 19.24
C SER A 168 -4.70 13.85 20.47
N SER A 169 -6.01 13.57 20.36
CA SER A 169 -6.85 13.25 21.53
C SER A 169 -7.00 11.74 21.76
N TYR A 170 -6.52 11.27 22.92
CA TYR A 170 -6.51 9.87 23.37
C TYR A 170 -7.90 9.31 23.77
N ALA A 171 -8.94 9.61 22.99
CA ALA A 171 -10.30 9.09 23.15
C ALA A 171 -11.04 8.87 21.82
N GLN A 172 -10.33 8.90 20.69
CA GLN A 172 -10.96 8.80 19.37
C GLN A 172 -11.40 7.36 19.07
N ASN A 173 -12.70 7.20 18.82
CA ASN A 173 -13.29 5.96 18.32
C ASN A 173 -12.69 5.58 16.96
N ARG A 174 -12.73 4.28 16.62
CA ARG A 174 -12.40 3.79 15.28
C ARG A 174 -13.19 4.56 14.21
N MET A 175 -12.51 4.96 13.14
CA MET A 175 -13.12 5.61 11.98
C MET A 175 -13.02 4.67 10.77
N ASP A 176 -13.99 3.76 10.66
CA ASP A 176 -14.03 2.72 9.61
C ASP A 176 -13.77 3.31 8.21
N GLY A 177 -12.67 2.85 7.60
CA GLY A 177 -12.20 3.33 6.30
C GLY A 177 -10.92 4.17 6.35
N ASP A 178 -10.56 4.80 7.47
CA ASP A 178 -9.34 5.63 7.58
C ASP A 178 -8.05 4.79 7.59
N LYS A 179 -7.62 4.38 6.39
CA LYS A 179 -6.51 3.45 6.13
C LYS A 179 -5.50 4.06 5.17
N ALA A 180 -4.22 3.68 5.27
CA ALA A 180 -3.25 4.02 4.22
C ALA A 180 -3.37 3.05 3.02
N ILE A 181 -3.35 1.74 3.27
CA ILE A 181 -3.32 0.73 2.21
C ILE A 181 -4.37 -0.34 2.50
N LYS A 182 -5.26 -0.57 1.54
CA LYS A 182 -6.27 -1.63 1.58
C LYS A 182 -6.04 -2.57 0.40
N ALA A 183 -5.78 -3.84 0.67
CA ALA A 183 -5.38 -4.82 -0.33
C ALA A 183 -6.33 -6.04 -0.32
N TYR A 184 -7.10 -6.18 -1.40
CA TYR A 184 -8.05 -7.27 -1.57
C TYR A 184 -7.55 -8.25 -2.62
N LYS A 185 -7.38 -9.53 -2.24
CA LYS A 185 -7.02 -10.64 -3.14
C LYS A 185 -5.80 -10.33 -4.02
N THR A 186 -4.76 -9.75 -3.42
CA THR A 186 -3.54 -9.32 -4.10
C THR A 186 -2.48 -10.42 -4.22
N LYS A 187 -1.42 -10.16 -4.98
CA LYS A 187 -0.23 -11.02 -5.07
C LYS A 187 1.04 -10.20 -5.25
N ASP A 188 2.13 -10.66 -4.65
CA ASP A 188 3.48 -10.09 -4.71
C ASP A 188 3.50 -8.58 -4.43
N ILE A 189 2.85 -8.20 -3.34
CA ILE A 189 2.85 -6.82 -2.84
C ILE A 189 4.03 -6.65 -1.88
N LEU A 190 4.85 -5.62 -2.07
CA LEU A 190 5.92 -5.23 -1.15
C LEU A 190 5.66 -3.82 -0.61
N ILE A 191 5.56 -3.69 0.71
CA ILE A 191 5.44 -2.41 1.42
C ILE A 191 6.65 -2.33 2.37
N SER A 192 7.58 -1.42 2.10
CA SER A 192 8.85 -1.39 2.85
C SER A 192 9.47 -0.02 3.08
N GLY A 193 10.03 0.20 4.27
CA GLY A 193 10.65 1.47 4.66
C GLY A 193 9.64 2.61 4.89
N CYS A 194 8.34 2.33 4.77
CA CYS A 194 7.28 3.31 4.92
C CYS A 194 7.01 3.64 6.39
N LYS A 195 6.42 4.82 6.62
CA LYS A 195 5.89 5.21 7.94
C LYS A 195 4.38 5.41 7.84
N PHE A 196 3.66 5.07 8.91
CA PHE A 196 2.21 5.21 9.01
C PHE A 196 1.89 5.91 10.34
N GLN A 197 1.21 7.05 10.27
CA GLN A 197 0.96 7.93 11.41
C GLN A 197 -0.53 8.25 11.57
N GLY A 198 -1.08 7.97 12.75
CA GLY A 198 -2.37 8.52 13.21
C GLY A 198 -3.62 8.04 12.49
N PHE A 199 -3.59 6.91 11.77
CA PHE A 199 -4.76 6.32 11.13
C PHE A 199 -5.77 5.81 12.17
N LEU A 200 -7.05 6.16 12.02
CA LEU A 200 -8.12 5.80 12.96
C LEU A 200 -8.86 4.51 12.60
N ASP A 201 -8.46 3.85 11.51
CA ASP A 201 -8.67 2.42 11.29
C ASP A 201 -7.30 1.72 11.29
N THR A 202 -7.16 0.58 10.60
CA THR A 202 -5.84 -0.01 10.36
C THR A 202 -5.07 0.70 9.25
N ALA A 203 -3.77 0.94 9.46
CA ALA A 203 -2.94 1.56 8.42
C ALA A 203 -2.75 0.64 7.20
N ILE A 204 -2.62 -0.67 7.40
CA ILE A 204 -2.59 -1.67 6.32
C ILE A 204 -3.64 -2.76 6.58
N ASP A 205 -4.57 -2.93 5.65
CA ASP A 205 -5.60 -3.99 5.65
C ASP A 205 -5.35 -4.95 4.47
N MET A 206 -5.15 -6.24 4.73
CA MET A 206 -4.96 -7.28 3.70
C MET A 206 -5.97 -8.41 3.86
N TYR A 207 -6.79 -8.70 2.84
CA TYR A 207 -7.87 -9.70 2.96
C TYR A 207 -8.22 -10.45 1.67
N ASN A 208 -8.80 -11.64 1.80
CA ASN A 208 -9.30 -12.44 0.68
C ASN A 208 -10.49 -13.34 1.11
N HIS A 209 -11.72 -12.81 1.06
CA HIS A 209 -12.94 -13.58 1.40
C HIS A 209 -13.19 -14.80 0.48
N THR A 210 -12.50 -14.94 -0.66
CA THR A 210 -12.69 -16.08 -1.56
C THR A 210 -11.84 -17.28 -1.12
N GLY A 211 -12.35 -18.50 -1.30
CA GLY A 211 -11.69 -19.75 -0.90
C GLY A 211 -10.35 -20.04 -1.61
N ASP A 212 -9.99 -19.25 -2.61
CA ASP A 212 -8.72 -19.35 -3.33
C ASP A 212 -7.56 -19.02 -2.38
N LYS A 213 -6.87 -20.05 -1.89
CA LYS A 213 -5.55 -19.92 -1.23
C LYS A 213 -4.49 -19.52 -2.25
N LEU A 214 -4.51 -18.25 -2.63
CA LEU A 214 -3.49 -17.68 -3.50
C LEU A 214 -2.13 -17.73 -2.79
N HIS A 215 -1.08 -18.10 -3.54
CA HIS A 215 0.31 -17.88 -3.12
C HIS A 215 0.59 -16.37 -3.20
N GLN A 216 0.09 -15.60 -2.22
CA GLN A 216 0.10 -14.15 -2.27
C GLN A 216 1.51 -13.60 -2.08
N ALA A 217 2.36 -14.21 -1.24
CA ALA A 217 3.75 -13.79 -1.03
C ALA A 217 3.92 -12.29 -0.68
N ASN A 218 2.89 -11.70 -0.06
CA ASN A 218 2.86 -10.29 0.32
C ASN A 218 3.86 -10.02 1.46
N ARG A 219 4.54 -8.87 1.41
CA ARG A 219 5.69 -8.53 2.25
C ARG A 219 5.51 -7.14 2.86
N ILE A 220 5.33 -7.08 4.18
CA ILE A 220 5.28 -5.84 4.97
C ILE A 220 6.56 -5.80 5.81
N VAL A 221 7.59 -5.07 5.36
CA VAL A 221 8.93 -5.20 5.96
C VAL A 221 9.62 -3.86 6.28
N ASN A 222 10.29 -3.77 7.43
CA ASN A 222 11.06 -2.59 7.86
C ASN A 222 10.23 -1.28 7.98
N ASN A 223 8.91 -1.34 8.20
CA ASN A 223 8.04 -0.15 8.30
C ASN A 223 7.90 0.34 9.76
N ILE A 224 7.44 1.58 9.93
CA ILE A 224 7.10 2.15 11.25
C ILE A 224 5.61 2.50 11.30
N PHE A 225 4.92 2.00 12.31
CA PHE A 225 3.53 2.33 12.62
C PHE A 225 3.49 3.08 13.96
N ASN A 226 2.89 4.27 13.99
CA ASN A 226 2.88 5.12 15.17
C ASN A 226 1.49 5.72 15.38
N GLU A 227 0.93 5.48 16.57
CA GLU A 227 -0.35 6.08 17.02
C GLU A 227 -1.56 5.78 16.11
N CYS A 228 -1.51 4.70 15.33
CA CYS A 228 -2.66 4.19 14.58
C CYS A 228 -3.62 3.39 15.47
N TRP A 229 -4.90 3.31 15.12
CA TRP A 229 -5.84 2.39 15.74
C TRP A 229 -5.41 0.94 15.46
N GLY A 230 -5.26 0.57 14.18
CA GLY A 230 -4.57 -0.66 13.77
C GLY A 230 -3.23 -0.38 13.10
N GLY A 231 -2.20 -1.14 13.43
CA GLY A 231 -0.94 -1.15 12.67
C GLY A 231 -1.10 -1.90 11.36
N ALA A 232 -1.14 -3.23 11.43
CA ALA A 232 -1.38 -4.12 10.29
C ALA A 232 -2.46 -5.15 10.62
N THR A 233 -3.39 -5.33 9.68
CA THR A 233 -4.53 -6.25 9.78
C THR A 233 -4.52 -7.19 8.59
N ILE A 234 -4.59 -8.49 8.87
CA ILE A 234 -4.50 -9.56 7.88
C ILE A 234 -5.68 -10.50 8.12
N TRP A 235 -6.49 -10.75 7.10
CA TRP A 235 -7.66 -11.62 7.15
C TRP A 235 -7.57 -12.73 6.10
N TYR A 236 -8.20 -13.88 6.42
CA TYR A 236 -8.77 -14.91 5.54
C TYR A 236 -8.11 -15.07 4.17
N ASN A 237 -7.48 -16.22 3.94
CA ASN A 237 -6.94 -16.68 2.66
C ASN A 237 -5.94 -15.72 1.97
N SER A 238 -5.55 -14.62 2.63
CA SER A 238 -4.29 -13.92 2.41
C SER A 238 -3.22 -14.74 3.15
N GLU A 239 -2.74 -15.83 2.55
CA GLU A 239 -1.79 -16.76 3.17
C GLU A 239 -0.36 -16.57 2.62
N TYR A 240 0.63 -17.14 3.33
CA TYR A 240 2.04 -17.18 2.92
C TYR A 240 2.70 -15.78 2.76
N GLY A 241 2.27 -14.80 3.57
CA GLY A 241 2.91 -13.49 3.65
C GLY A 241 4.03 -13.42 4.69
N ILE A 242 4.80 -12.33 4.64
CA ILE A 242 5.87 -12.01 5.58
C ILE A 242 5.61 -10.62 6.16
N LEU A 243 5.57 -10.52 7.49
CA LEU A 243 5.51 -9.27 8.23
C LEU A 243 6.74 -9.21 9.14
N SER A 244 7.80 -8.51 8.75
CA SER A 244 9.08 -8.58 9.48
C SER A 244 9.82 -7.25 9.69
N ASN A 245 10.57 -7.18 10.79
CA ASN A 245 11.38 -6.02 11.22
C ASN A 245 10.60 -4.69 11.32
N ASN A 246 9.27 -4.73 11.44
CA ASN A 246 8.46 -3.53 11.60
C ASN A 246 8.44 -3.04 13.04
N ILE A 247 8.27 -1.74 13.25
CA ILE A 247 8.19 -1.12 14.58
C ILE A 247 6.79 -0.53 14.78
N PHE A 248 6.04 -1.09 15.74
CA PHE A 248 4.71 -0.63 16.13
C PHE A 248 4.77 0.11 17.46
N LYS A 249 4.29 1.35 17.51
CA LYS A 249 4.37 2.24 18.67
C LYS A 249 3.01 2.83 19.00
N GLN A 250 2.58 2.71 20.25
CA GLN A 250 1.41 3.42 20.78
C GLN A 250 0.11 3.18 19.97
N CYS A 251 -0.02 2.05 19.27
CA CYS A 251 -1.24 1.69 18.54
C CYS A 251 -2.34 1.14 19.46
N ARG A 252 -3.63 1.19 19.08
CA ARG A 252 -4.67 0.47 19.83
C ARG A 252 -4.44 -1.04 19.66
N TYR A 253 -4.18 -1.51 18.45
CA TYR A 253 -3.53 -2.81 18.20
C TYR A 253 -2.40 -2.69 17.19
N ALA A 254 -1.30 -3.41 17.41
CA ALA A 254 -0.19 -3.46 16.47
C ALA A 254 -0.45 -4.40 15.29
N ILE A 255 -0.73 -5.68 15.60
CA ILE A 255 -0.93 -6.72 14.60
C ILE A 255 -2.22 -7.49 14.91
N LEU A 256 -3.08 -7.64 13.91
CA LEU A 256 -4.20 -8.59 13.91
C LEU A 256 -3.99 -9.54 12.72
N ASN A 257 -3.82 -10.84 12.97
CA ASN A 257 -3.72 -11.85 11.91
C ASN A 257 -4.78 -12.94 12.05
N ASN A 258 -5.85 -12.83 11.29
CA ASN A 258 -6.88 -13.85 11.11
C ASN A 258 -6.69 -14.58 9.77
N SER A 259 -5.45 -14.96 9.44
CA SER A 259 -5.09 -15.74 8.25
C SER A 259 -3.97 -16.75 8.51
N GLY A 260 -3.88 -17.78 7.67
CA GLY A 260 -2.92 -18.88 7.79
C GLY A 260 -1.53 -18.57 7.25
N ASN A 261 -0.55 -19.39 7.64
CA ASN A 261 0.78 -19.49 7.03
C ASN A 261 1.63 -18.19 6.95
N TRP A 262 1.37 -17.14 7.73
CA TRP A 262 2.24 -15.96 7.78
C TRP A 262 3.51 -16.19 8.62
N ASN A 263 4.61 -15.59 8.18
CA ASN A 263 5.83 -15.45 8.98
C ASN A 263 5.88 -14.04 9.59
N LEU A 264 5.78 -13.94 10.92
CA LEU A 264 5.98 -12.69 11.65
C LEU A 264 7.33 -12.75 12.36
N SER A 265 8.33 -11.98 11.93
CA SER A 265 9.68 -12.10 12.47
C SER A 265 10.39 -10.78 12.76
N GLY A 266 11.09 -10.71 13.89
CA GLY A 266 11.91 -9.55 14.29
C GLY A 266 11.16 -8.24 14.52
N ASN A 267 9.82 -8.26 14.62
CA ASN A 267 9.03 -7.03 14.83
C ASN A 267 9.15 -6.53 16.28
N ILE A 268 9.06 -5.22 16.47
CA ILE A 268 9.12 -4.56 17.77
C ILE A 268 7.81 -3.81 18.01
N THR A 269 7.03 -4.26 18.98
CA THR A 269 5.81 -3.60 19.44
C THR A 269 6.01 -3.01 20.83
N VAL A 270 5.70 -1.73 20.99
CA VAL A 270 5.89 -1.00 22.25
C VAL A 270 4.72 -0.06 22.60
N LYS A 271 4.23 -0.14 23.84
CA LYS A 271 3.15 0.72 24.39
C LYS A 271 1.80 0.68 23.63
N CYS A 272 1.52 -0.39 22.90
CA CYS A 272 0.20 -0.61 22.28
C CYS A 272 -0.80 -1.18 23.32
N ARG A 273 -2.13 -1.10 23.12
CA ARG A 273 -3.07 -1.84 24.00
C ARG A 273 -2.98 -3.34 23.70
N ALA A 274 -3.11 -3.73 22.44
CA ALA A 274 -2.85 -5.09 21.98
C ALA A 274 -1.57 -5.17 21.13
N ALA A 275 -0.74 -6.17 21.42
CA ALA A 275 0.50 -6.44 20.71
C ALA A 275 0.27 -7.34 19.49
N LEU A 276 -0.54 -8.39 19.66
CA LEU A 276 -0.82 -9.40 18.66
C LEU A 276 -2.18 -10.02 18.95
N ILE A 277 -3.07 -9.98 17.96
CA ILE A 277 -4.43 -10.52 18.02
C ILE A 277 -4.57 -11.60 16.96
N SER A 278 -5.21 -12.71 17.32
CA SER A 278 -5.85 -13.58 16.33
C SER A 278 -7.08 -14.26 16.92
N GLN A 279 -8.14 -14.35 16.14
CA GLN A 279 -9.34 -15.07 16.55
C GLN A 279 -10.07 -15.72 15.39
N ASN A 280 -10.85 -16.73 15.73
CA ASN A 280 -11.82 -17.35 14.86
C ASN A 280 -13.12 -16.53 14.83
N VAL A 281 -13.37 -15.83 13.72
CA VAL A 281 -14.59 -15.02 13.48
C VAL A 281 -15.61 -15.72 12.59
N VAL A 282 -15.60 -17.06 12.55
CA VAL A 282 -16.64 -17.84 11.87
C VAL A 282 -18.01 -17.50 12.44
N GLY A 283 -18.95 -17.15 11.56
CA GLY A 283 -20.27 -16.65 11.92
C GLY A 283 -20.41 -15.13 11.83
N ASP A 284 -19.31 -14.38 11.68
CA ASP A 284 -19.36 -13.01 11.19
C ASP A 284 -19.79 -13.01 9.70
N THR A 285 -20.62 -12.05 9.36
CA THR A 285 -21.44 -11.93 8.14
C THR A 285 -20.66 -12.04 6.82
N ASN A 286 -19.36 -11.75 6.82
CA ASN A 286 -18.49 -11.75 5.63
C ASN A 286 -17.56 -12.98 5.54
N PHE A 287 -17.70 -13.97 6.42
CA PHE A 287 -16.74 -15.07 6.59
C PHE A 287 -17.44 -16.44 6.73
N ALA A 288 -18.00 -16.93 5.62
CA ALA A 288 -18.96 -18.03 5.58
C ALA A 288 -18.44 -19.46 5.89
N VAL A 289 -17.13 -19.66 6.14
CA VAL A 289 -16.55 -21.00 6.39
C VAL A 289 -15.42 -20.97 7.43
N GLY A 290 -15.23 -22.11 8.09
CA GLY A 290 -14.10 -22.41 8.98
C GLY A 290 -12.76 -22.15 8.29
N GLY A 291 -12.14 -21.03 8.64
CA GLY A 291 -10.91 -20.58 8.01
C GLY A 291 -9.71 -21.44 8.39
N ASN A 292 -8.74 -21.52 7.49
CA ASN A 292 -7.40 -21.99 7.80
C ASN A 292 -6.65 -20.87 8.53
N LEU A 293 -6.89 -20.70 9.83
CA LEU A 293 -6.44 -19.52 10.60
C LEU A 293 -5.13 -19.74 11.37
N ASN A 294 -4.28 -18.71 11.39
CA ASN A 294 -3.22 -18.38 12.38
C ASN A 294 -2.14 -19.40 12.77
N HIS A 295 -2.01 -20.54 12.09
CA HIS A 295 -0.90 -21.50 12.23
C HIS A 295 0.39 -20.99 11.54
N GLY A 296 0.75 -19.73 11.79
CA GLY A 296 1.99 -19.12 11.30
C GLY A 296 3.22 -19.46 12.15
N ASN A 297 4.39 -18.95 11.74
CA ASN A 297 5.62 -19.00 12.53
C ASN A 297 5.99 -17.60 13.03
N TYR A 298 6.00 -17.40 14.34
CA TYR A 298 6.25 -16.09 14.96
C TYR A 298 7.59 -16.09 15.71
N SER A 299 8.65 -15.54 15.12
CA SER A 299 10.02 -15.70 15.64
C SER A 299 10.77 -14.38 15.91
N GLY A 300 11.40 -14.27 17.09
CA GLY A 300 12.28 -13.15 17.46
C GLY A 300 11.56 -11.81 17.67
N ASN A 301 10.23 -11.79 17.76
CA ASN A 301 9.46 -10.57 17.99
C ASN A 301 9.61 -10.05 19.43
N SER A 302 9.40 -8.76 19.64
CA SER A 302 9.41 -8.12 20.96
C SER A 302 8.10 -7.40 21.23
N PHE A 303 7.40 -7.77 22.30
CA PHE A 303 6.07 -7.29 22.66
C PHE A 303 6.10 -6.67 24.06
N ASN A 304 6.40 -5.37 24.16
CA ASN A 304 6.82 -4.74 25.42
C ASN A 304 5.91 -3.57 25.86
N HIS A 305 5.59 -3.51 27.15
CA HIS A 305 4.63 -2.57 27.75
C HIS A 305 3.25 -2.55 27.07
N CYS A 306 2.78 -3.71 26.59
CA CYS A 306 1.49 -3.79 25.92
C CYS A 306 0.36 -4.11 26.90
N GLY A 307 -0.79 -3.49 26.69
CA GLY A 307 -1.89 -3.44 27.67
C GLY A 307 -1.85 -2.14 28.49
N ASN A 308 -0.69 -1.75 29.00
CA ASN A 308 -0.42 -0.45 29.64
C ASN A 308 -0.11 0.67 28.61
N GLY A 309 -0.82 0.65 27.48
CA GLY A 309 -0.56 1.51 26.34
C GLY A 309 -1.22 2.88 26.42
N PHE A 310 -1.00 3.68 25.38
CA PHE A 310 -1.70 4.96 25.17
C PHE A 310 -3.24 4.77 25.05
N TRP A 311 -3.64 3.58 24.61
CA TRP A 311 -4.99 3.05 24.43
C TRP A 311 -5.78 2.90 25.73
N ASN A 312 -6.61 3.87 26.13
CA ASN A 312 -7.56 3.68 27.23
C ASN A 312 -8.60 2.59 26.91
N SER A 313 -9.18 1.96 27.94
CA SER A 313 -10.13 0.83 27.82
C SER A 313 -11.59 1.25 27.59
N SER A 314 -11.92 2.53 27.78
CA SER A 314 -13.28 3.07 27.62
C SER A 314 -13.60 3.56 26.20
N VAL A 315 -12.62 3.73 25.31
CA VAL A 315 -12.90 3.93 23.89
C VAL A 315 -13.47 2.62 23.33
N THR A 316 -14.61 2.73 22.66
CA THR A 316 -15.41 1.59 22.28
C THR A 316 -14.65 0.59 21.41
N GLU A 317 -14.49 -0.60 21.96
CA GLU A 317 -14.75 -1.88 21.30
C GLU A 317 -13.88 -2.20 20.07
N MET A 318 -13.02 -3.22 20.20
CA MET A 318 -12.70 -4.02 19.04
C MET A 318 -13.84 -5.02 18.86
N THR A 319 -14.67 -4.75 17.86
CA THR A 319 -15.75 -5.64 17.42
C THR A 319 -15.14 -6.93 16.88
N VAL A 320 -15.47 -8.06 17.50
CA VAL A 320 -14.97 -9.39 17.17
C VAL A 320 -16.17 -10.27 16.83
N GLY A 321 -16.52 -10.31 15.54
CA GLY A 321 -17.81 -10.82 15.09
C GLY A 321 -18.94 -10.01 15.73
N SER A 322 -19.89 -10.68 16.38
CA SER A 322 -20.98 -10.03 17.12
C SER A 322 -20.62 -9.58 18.54
N SER A 323 -19.38 -9.83 19.00
CA SER A 323 -18.99 -9.64 20.41
C SER A 323 -18.01 -8.48 20.61
N VAL A 324 -18.16 -7.84 21.76
CA VAL A 324 -17.31 -6.75 22.25
C VAL A 324 -16.30 -7.31 23.25
N VAL A 325 -15.00 -7.08 23.02
CA VAL A 325 -13.95 -7.52 23.96
C VAL A 325 -12.85 -6.45 24.07
N ASP A 326 -12.52 -6.02 25.31
CA ASP A 326 -11.35 -5.18 25.57
C ASP A 326 -10.08 -6.04 25.58
N ILE A 327 -9.63 -6.40 24.39
CA ILE A 327 -8.43 -7.20 24.14
C ILE A 327 -7.16 -6.37 24.45
N THR A 328 -6.22 -7.00 25.14
CA THR A 328 -4.95 -6.42 25.60
C THR A 328 -3.82 -7.44 25.47
N GLY A 329 -2.57 -6.98 25.32
CA GLY A 329 -1.40 -7.85 25.26
C GLY A 329 -1.40 -8.76 24.03
N ILE A 330 -1.12 -10.05 24.22
CA ILE A 330 -1.26 -11.10 23.18
C ILE A 330 -2.56 -11.86 23.43
N TYR A 331 -3.44 -11.92 22.44
CA TYR A 331 -4.77 -12.53 22.56
C TYR A 331 -5.04 -13.51 21.41
N PHE A 332 -5.34 -14.77 21.74
CA PHE A 332 -5.69 -15.82 20.79
C PHE A 332 -7.00 -16.53 21.16
N LYS A 333 -7.95 -16.62 20.22
CA LYS A 333 -9.26 -17.27 20.46
C LYS A 333 -9.75 -18.21 19.35
N GLY A 334 -10.11 -19.45 19.67
CA GLY A 334 -10.84 -20.35 18.75
C GLY A 334 -10.03 -20.87 17.54
N ILE A 335 -8.71 -20.67 17.53
CA ILE A 335 -7.80 -20.89 16.40
C ILE A 335 -6.90 -22.12 16.60
N ILE A 336 -6.22 -22.55 15.52
CA ILE A 336 -4.97 -23.30 15.65
C ILE A 336 -3.87 -22.29 16.04
N SER A 337 -3.19 -22.52 17.17
CA SER A 337 -2.18 -21.60 17.67
C SER A 337 -0.88 -21.65 16.85
N PRO A 338 -0.20 -20.51 16.64
CA PRO A 338 1.14 -20.45 16.08
C PRO A 338 2.19 -20.79 17.14
N GLN A 339 3.37 -21.22 16.70
CA GLN A 339 4.54 -21.25 17.57
C GLN A 339 5.09 -19.83 17.74
N ILE A 340 5.36 -19.42 18.98
CA ILE A 340 6.18 -18.24 19.28
C ILE A 340 7.57 -18.71 19.71
N SER A 341 8.63 -18.21 19.06
CA SER A 341 10.01 -18.63 19.33
C SER A 341 11.00 -17.46 19.43
N GLY A 342 11.72 -17.38 20.55
CA GLY A 342 12.71 -16.31 20.80
C GLY A 342 12.09 -14.92 20.97
N GLY A 343 12.94 -13.92 21.23
CA GLY A 343 12.51 -12.53 21.44
C GLY A 343 12.06 -12.23 22.87
N SER A 344 11.16 -11.26 23.05
CA SER A 344 10.86 -10.69 24.37
C SER A 344 9.38 -10.33 24.59
N ILE A 345 8.90 -10.54 25.82
CA ILE A 345 7.54 -10.23 26.27
C ILE A 345 7.64 -9.61 27.66
N TRP A 346 7.63 -8.28 27.76
CA TRP A 346 7.80 -7.56 29.03
C TRP A 346 6.61 -6.67 29.31
N PHE A 347 6.00 -6.74 30.51
CA PHE A 347 4.84 -5.92 30.88
C PHE A 347 3.70 -6.04 29.84
N THR A 348 3.46 -7.27 29.39
CA THR A 348 2.56 -7.65 28.30
C THR A 348 1.92 -8.99 28.63
N ASP A 349 0.62 -9.00 28.89
CA ASP A 349 -0.11 -10.22 29.26
C ASP A 349 -0.39 -11.10 28.03
N ILE A 350 -0.65 -12.39 28.27
CA ILE A 350 -0.98 -13.40 27.26
C ILE A 350 -2.29 -14.08 27.64
N TYR A 351 -3.25 -14.13 26.73
CA TYR A 351 -4.57 -14.71 26.96
C TYR A 351 -4.98 -15.63 25.80
N LEU A 352 -5.32 -16.87 26.13
CA LEU A 352 -5.73 -17.92 25.19
C LEU A 352 -7.14 -18.42 25.57
N GLU A 353 -8.08 -18.42 24.63
CA GLU A 353 -9.48 -18.82 24.85
C GLU A 353 -9.95 -19.81 23.78
N ASP A 354 -10.23 -21.05 24.18
CA ASP A 354 -10.61 -22.14 23.26
C ASP A 354 -9.71 -22.29 22.01
N THR A 355 -8.40 -22.09 22.17
CA THR A 355 -7.44 -22.47 21.12
C THR A 355 -7.36 -24.00 21.01
N ASN A 356 -7.06 -24.52 19.82
CA ASN A 356 -7.24 -25.94 19.52
C ASN A 356 -6.30 -26.85 20.33
N ALA A 357 -6.84 -27.42 21.41
CA ALA A 357 -6.18 -28.34 22.34
C ALA A 357 -5.35 -29.46 21.68
N THR A 358 -5.75 -29.91 20.49
CA THR A 358 -5.10 -31.01 19.75
C THR A 358 -3.65 -30.70 19.37
N TYR A 359 -3.33 -29.42 19.17
CA TYR A 359 -1.99 -28.95 18.79
C TYR A 359 -1.28 -28.21 19.93
N GLY A 360 -2.05 -27.61 20.84
CA GLY A 360 -1.56 -26.73 21.89
C GLY A 360 -0.95 -25.44 21.33
N MET A 361 -0.53 -24.56 22.25
CA MET A 361 0.37 -23.46 21.95
C MET A 361 1.74 -23.73 22.54
N VAL A 362 2.81 -23.33 21.83
CA VAL A 362 4.19 -23.39 22.33
C VAL A 362 4.81 -22.00 22.28
N ILE A 363 5.34 -21.55 23.43
CA ILE A 363 6.25 -20.41 23.51
C ILE A 363 7.61 -20.94 23.97
N THR A 364 8.68 -20.65 23.22
CA THR A 364 10.01 -21.21 23.53
C THR A 364 11.16 -20.24 23.30
N GLY A 365 12.16 -20.28 24.18
CA GLY A 365 13.37 -19.44 24.10
C GLY A 365 13.13 -17.93 24.25
N CYS A 366 11.93 -17.51 24.65
CA CYS A 366 11.59 -16.12 24.88
C CYS A 366 12.09 -15.64 26.26
N THR A 367 12.30 -14.33 26.41
CA THR A 367 12.34 -13.70 27.76
C THR A 367 10.95 -13.15 28.09
N ILE A 368 10.34 -13.63 29.17
CA ILE A 368 8.99 -13.23 29.61
C ILE A 368 9.09 -12.59 31.01
N ALA A 369 8.60 -11.36 31.18
CA ALA A 369 8.82 -10.62 32.42
C ALA A 369 7.67 -9.68 32.83
N THR A 370 7.21 -9.79 34.08
CA THR A 370 6.08 -9.01 34.63
C THR A 370 4.83 -9.11 33.75
N SER A 371 4.39 -10.35 33.53
CA SER A 371 3.27 -10.71 32.63
C SER A 371 2.38 -11.76 33.28
N ASN A 372 1.08 -11.65 33.06
CA ASN A 372 0.11 -12.68 33.37
C ASN A 372 -0.15 -13.54 32.13
N ILE A 373 -0.22 -14.87 32.29
CA ILE A 373 -0.48 -15.84 31.22
C ILE A 373 -1.71 -16.66 31.59
N ASN A 374 -2.78 -16.57 30.81
CA ASN A 374 -4.04 -17.25 31.09
C ASN A 374 -4.49 -18.12 29.91
N ALA A 375 -4.73 -19.41 30.15
CA ALA A 375 -5.23 -20.36 29.15
C ALA A 375 -6.58 -20.94 29.60
N VAL A 376 -7.67 -20.45 28.99
CA VAL A 376 -9.05 -20.79 29.36
C VAL A 376 -9.78 -21.60 28.29
N GLY A 377 -10.87 -22.25 28.71
CA GLY A 377 -11.65 -23.17 27.89
C GLY A 377 -10.84 -24.41 27.55
N THR A 378 -10.74 -24.71 26.26
CA THR A 378 -9.95 -25.82 25.72
C THR A 378 -8.48 -25.47 25.42
N SER A 379 -8.04 -24.23 25.64
CA SER A 379 -6.65 -23.81 25.36
C SER A 379 -5.63 -24.55 26.24
N THR A 380 -4.51 -24.97 25.64
CA THR A 380 -3.31 -25.48 26.33
C THR A 380 -2.06 -24.71 25.90
N LEU A 381 -1.09 -24.55 26.80
CA LEU A 381 0.15 -23.79 26.54
C LEU A 381 1.35 -24.41 27.24
N ASP A 382 2.37 -24.77 26.46
CA ASP A 382 3.67 -25.21 26.98
C ASP A 382 4.72 -24.09 26.84
N LEU A 383 5.48 -23.87 27.92
CA LEU A 383 6.54 -22.88 28.04
C LEU A 383 7.92 -23.56 28.14
N TYR A 384 8.57 -23.84 26.99
CA TYR A 384 9.87 -24.53 26.93
C TYR A 384 11.08 -23.60 26.93
N GLY A 385 11.95 -23.68 27.95
CA GLY A 385 13.26 -23.04 27.95
C GLY A 385 13.20 -21.50 27.93
N ASN A 386 12.14 -20.91 28.48
CA ASN A 386 11.94 -19.46 28.54
C ASN A 386 12.65 -18.86 29.76
N ARG A 387 13.24 -17.67 29.60
CA ARG A 387 13.75 -16.89 30.75
C ARG A 387 12.60 -16.10 31.37
N MET A 388 12.10 -16.55 32.52
CA MET A 388 10.96 -15.92 33.20
C MET A 388 11.34 -15.09 34.42
N TYR A 389 10.64 -13.97 34.63
CA TYR A 389 10.79 -13.12 35.84
C TYR A 389 9.45 -12.49 36.23
N ASN A 390 8.95 -12.74 37.44
CA ASN A 390 7.66 -12.20 37.91
C ASN A 390 6.51 -12.50 36.92
N VAL A 391 6.37 -13.76 36.51
CA VAL A 391 5.31 -14.23 35.60
C VAL A 391 4.25 -14.95 36.43
N SER A 392 2.97 -14.66 36.17
CA SER A 392 1.85 -15.43 36.74
C SER A 392 1.22 -16.31 35.66
N THR A 393 0.67 -17.47 36.04
CA THR A 393 0.07 -18.44 35.13
C THR A 393 -1.26 -18.96 35.68
N SER A 394 -2.29 -19.08 34.84
CA SER A 394 -3.57 -19.69 35.19
C SER A 394 -4.15 -20.53 34.05
N GLY A 395 -4.87 -21.60 34.43
CA GLY A 395 -5.42 -22.57 33.49
C GLY A 395 -4.40 -23.64 33.06
N ALA A 396 -4.55 -24.20 31.86
CA ALA A 396 -3.72 -25.30 31.37
C ALA A 396 -2.38 -24.79 30.78
N VAL A 397 -1.53 -24.25 31.64
CA VAL A 397 -0.18 -23.76 31.31
C VAL A 397 0.87 -24.66 31.97
N VAL A 398 1.82 -25.18 31.18
CA VAL A 398 2.93 -26.04 31.63
C VAL A 398 4.27 -25.34 31.41
N ILE A 399 5.23 -25.55 32.31
CA ILE A 399 6.57 -24.94 32.29
C ILE A 399 7.61 -26.06 32.23
N HIS A 400 8.59 -25.91 31.32
CA HIS A 400 9.64 -26.90 31.04
C HIS A 400 11.04 -26.25 30.97
#